data_AF-A0A507F6X2-F1
#
_entry.id   AF-A0A507F6X2-F1
#
_cell.length_a   1.000
_cell.length_b   1.000
_cell.length_c   1.000
_cell.angle_alpha   90.00
_cell.angle_beta   90.00
_cell.angle_gamma   90.00
#
_symmetry.space_group_name_H-M   'P 1'
#
loop_
_entity.id
_entity.type
_entity.pdbx_description
1 polymer ?
#
loop_
_entity_poly.entity_id
_entity_poly.type
_entity_poly.pdbx_seq_one_letter_code
_entity_poly.pdbx_strand_id
1 'polypeptide(L)'
;MDVLVLVLDLFPLTNGLSKETLARAVHHILVFVNAHLALRFDGRVAVVAATASKGGQLILASDAVADSVSDGRNSIGMYKQFKQTDDVIAHKLVQLLSDSKSVPADASSSCVASALSIALSYINRIKKTNTDSTIPIQARILVISVSPDSPHEYIPIMNTIFAAKKDDVIIDVCRLLGSTSLFLSQTAASTGGVFVQVSDLDNLVTVLL
;
A
#
# COMPACT_ATOMS: atom_id res chain seq x y z
N MET A 1 -1.85 16.54 -9.89
CA MET A 1 -1.04 15.92 -8.82
C MET A 1 -1.48 14.47 -8.69
N ASP A 2 -0.53 13.53 -8.71
CA ASP A 2 -0.85 12.09 -8.66
C ASP A 2 -0.46 11.51 -7.29
N VAL A 3 -1.38 10.78 -6.67
CA VAL A 3 -1.16 10.15 -5.36
C VAL A 3 -1.37 8.64 -5.49
N LEU A 4 -0.31 7.89 -5.21
CA LEU A 4 -0.33 6.44 -5.11
C LEU A 4 -0.24 6.03 -3.65
N VAL A 5 -1.25 5.30 -3.16
CA VAL A 5 -1.19 4.69 -1.84
C VAL A 5 -1.09 3.18 -1.98
N LEU A 6 0.01 2.62 -1.49
CA LEU A 6 0.26 1.20 -1.47
C LEU A 6 -0.21 0.62 -0.13
N VAL A 7 -1.11 -0.36 -0.17
CA VAL A 7 -1.56 -1.12 0.99
C VAL A 7 -0.93 -2.51 0.93
N LEU A 8 -0.07 -2.80 1.90
CA LEU A 8 0.65 -4.07 2.01
C LEU A 8 0.03 -4.93 3.10
N ASP A 9 -0.55 -6.05 2.71
CA ASP A 9 -1.04 -7.06 3.64
C ASP A 9 0.12 -7.91 4.18
N LEU A 10 0.41 -7.76 5.47
CA LEU A 10 1.46 -8.49 6.19
C LEU A 10 0.88 -9.58 7.11
N PHE A 11 -0.34 -10.06 6.85
CA PHE A 11 -0.94 -11.20 7.55
C PHE A 11 0.09 -12.33 7.70
N PRO A 12 0.22 -12.99 8.87
CA PRO A 12 1.42 -13.71 9.23
C PRO A 12 1.85 -14.68 8.13
N LEU A 13 2.91 -14.26 7.43
CA LEU A 13 3.62 -15.02 6.40
C LEU A 13 4.21 -16.33 6.95
N THR A 14 4.01 -16.60 8.25
CA THR A 14 4.45 -17.78 8.99
C THR A 14 3.82 -19.07 8.49
N ASN A 15 2.72 -19.01 7.73
CA ASN A 15 2.04 -20.21 7.21
C ASN A 15 2.44 -20.58 5.78
N GLY A 16 3.65 -20.23 5.33
CA GLY A 16 4.24 -20.88 4.14
C GLY A 16 5.05 -20.00 3.18
N LEU A 17 5.09 -18.67 3.35
CA LEU A 17 5.96 -17.83 2.51
C LEU A 17 7.38 -17.80 3.07
N SER A 18 8.35 -18.23 2.25
CA SER A 18 9.76 -18.15 2.65
C SER A 18 10.18 -16.67 2.83
N LYS A 19 11.16 -16.43 3.70
CA LYS A 19 11.74 -15.08 3.87
C LYS A 19 12.29 -14.54 2.55
N GLU A 20 12.82 -15.42 1.69
CA GLU A 20 13.36 -15.07 0.38
C GLU A 20 12.26 -14.60 -0.57
N THR A 21 11.11 -15.27 -0.54
CA THR A 21 9.91 -14.94 -1.30
C THR A 21 9.40 -13.54 -0.94
N LEU A 22 9.37 -13.22 0.36
CA LEU A 22 8.98 -11.90 0.84
C LEU A 22 10.01 -10.82 0.46
N ALA A 23 11.30 -11.10 0.62
CA ALA A 23 12.35 -10.18 0.22
C ALA A 23 12.29 -9.84 -1.27
N ARG A 24 12.00 -10.84 -2.12
CA ARG A 24 11.79 -10.66 -3.55
C ARG A 24 10.55 -9.82 -3.85
N ALA A 25 9.42 -10.10 -3.20
CA ALA A 25 8.20 -9.30 -3.35
C ALA A 25 8.43 -7.82 -2.97
N VAL A 26 9.10 -7.56 -1.83
CA VAL A 26 9.45 -6.20 -1.41
C VAL A 26 10.37 -5.52 -2.42
N HIS A 27 11.37 -6.24 -2.96
CA HIS A 27 12.23 -5.68 -4.00
C HIS A 27 11.44 -5.25 -5.25
N HIS A 28 10.51 -6.08 -5.72
CA HIS A 28 9.65 -5.76 -6.86
C HIS A 28 8.72 -4.57 -6.58
N ILE A 29 8.19 -4.48 -5.36
CA ILE A 29 7.39 -3.34 -4.89
C ILE A 29 8.21 -2.04 -4.88
N LEU A 30 9.45 -2.06 -4.38
CA LEU A 30 10.33 -0.89 -4.37
C LEU A 30 10.66 -0.44 -5.78
N VAL A 31 10.93 -1.36 -6.71
CA VAL A 31 11.12 -1.04 -8.13
C VAL A 31 9.90 -0.35 -8.70
N PHE A 32 8.69 -0.85 -8.42
CA PHE A 32 7.44 -0.23 -8.87
C PHE A 32 7.24 1.18 -8.28
N VAL A 33 7.46 1.36 -6.98
CA VAL A 33 7.36 2.67 -6.30
C VAL A 33 8.34 3.67 -6.91
N ASN A 34 9.59 3.25 -7.13
CA ASN A 34 10.62 4.09 -7.74
C ASN A 34 10.28 4.42 -9.21
N ALA A 35 9.71 3.48 -9.96
CA ALA A 35 9.22 3.73 -11.32
C ALA A 35 8.08 4.77 -11.32
N HIS A 36 7.12 4.67 -10.39
CA HIS A 36 6.03 5.64 -10.27
C HIS A 36 6.55 7.05 -9.98
N LEU A 37 7.45 7.19 -9.00
CA LEU A 37 8.07 8.48 -8.66
C LEU A 37 8.96 9.02 -9.79
N ALA A 38 9.58 8.16 -10.59
CA ALA A 38 10.38 8.57 -11.76
C ALA A 38 9.52 9.06 -12.93
N LEU A 39 8.34 8.48 -13.13
CA LEU A 39 7.42 8.84 -14.21
C LEU A 39 6.62 10.12 -13.91
N ARG A 40 6.39 10.44 -12.64
CA ARG A 40 5.56 11.56 -12.20
C ARG A 40 6.37 12.51 -11.32
N PHE A 41 6.76 13.66 -11.86
CA PHE A 41 7.57 14.66 -11.16
C PHE A 41 6.89 15.29 -9.92
N ASP A 42 5.55 15.25 -9.87
CA ASP A 42 4.72 15.68 -8.73
C ASP A 42 3.96 14.47 -8.11
N GLY A 43 4.47 13.26 -8.33
CA GLY A 43 3.92 12.04 -7.78
C GLY A 43 4.21 11.93 -6.28
N ARG A 44 3.18 11.65 -5.48
CA ARG A 44 3.35 11.31 -4.06
C ARG A 44 3.03 9.85 -3.82
N VAL A 45 3.88 9.20 -3.03
CA VAL A 45 3.66 7.83 -2.59
C VAL A 45 3.41 7.79 -1.09
N ALA A 46 2.45 6.98 -0.68
CA ALA A 46 2.29 6.54 0.70
C ALA A 46 2.22 5.02 0.78
N VAL A 47 2.76 4.46 1.85
CA VAL A 47 2.74 3.02 2.09
C VAL A 47 2.08 2.77 3.43
N VAL A 48 1.08 1.90 3.45
CA VAL A 48 0.33 1.46 4.63
C VAL A 48 0.47 -0.05 4.73
N ALA A 49 0.88 -0.57 5.89
CA ALA A 49 0.86 -2.00 6.14
C ALA A 49 -0.38 -2.40 6.94
N ALA A 50 -1.01 -3.51 6.58
CA ALA A 50 -1.99 -4.20 7.41
C ALA A 50 -1.28 -5.32 8.18
N THR A 51 -1.23 -5.22 9.51
CA THR A 51 -0.64 -6.24 10.38
C THR A 51 -1.72 -6.81 11.31
N ALA A 52 -1.75 -8.12 11.51
CA ALA A 52 -2.74 -8.77 12.38
C ALA A 52 -2.71 -8.30 13.85
N SER A 53 -1.56 -7.81 14.33
CA SER A 53 -1.36 -7.42 15.73
C SER A 53 -1.71 -5.97 16.06
N LYS A 54 -1.49 -5.05 15.12
CA LYS A 54 -1.62 -3.60 15.31
C LYS A 54 -2.63 -2.95 14.35
N GLY A 55 -3.26 -3.74 13.48
CA GLY A 55 -4.13 -3.25 12.42
C GLY A 55 -3.35 -2.58 11.29
N GLY A 56 -4.00 -1.62 10.63
CA GLY A 56 -3.40 -0.76 9.61
C GLY A 56 -2.43 0.25 10.21
N GLN A 57 -1.23 0.36 9.65
CA GLN A 57 -0.22 1.33 10.08
C GLN A 57 0.41 2.02 8.88
N LEU A 58 0.45 3.36 8.92
CA LEU A 58 1.13 4.17 7.92
C LEU A 58 2.65 4.04 8.07
N ILE A 59 3.28 3.40 7.10
CA ILE A 59 4.73 3.19 7.02
C ILE A 59 5.40 4.44 6.46
N LEU A 60 4.88 4.99 5.36
CA LEU A 60 5.49 6.13 4.70
C LEU A 60 4.39 7.08 4.24
N ALA A 61 4.58 8.37 4.48
CA ALA A 61 3.88 9.45 3.81
C ALA A 61 4.94 10.40 3.27
N SER A 62 4.94 10.63 1.96
CA SER A 62 5.92 11.51 1.30
C SER A 62 6.01 12.91 1.94
N ASP A 63 4.94 13.41 2.58
CA ASP A 63 4.95 14.68 3.34
C ASP A 63 5.89 14.65 4.56
N ALA A 64 5.94 13.53 5.30
CA ALA A 64 6.78 13.44 6.49
C ALA A 64 8.27 13.41 6.14
N VAL A 65 8.60 13.00 4.92
CA VAL A 65 9.97 13.04 4.40
C VAL A 65 10.32 14.47 3.95
N ALA A 66 9.37 15.23 3.41
CA ALA A 66 9.59 16.62 3.00
C ALA A 66 9.88 17.57 4.18
N ASP A 67 9.22 17.38 5.34
CA ASP A 67 9.48 18.21 6.54
C ASP A 67 10.91 18.06 7.09
N SER A 68 11.54 16.89 6.88
CA SER A 68 12.93 16.64 7.28
C SER A 68 13.99 17.26 6.36
N VAL A 69 13.57 17.87 5.24
CA VAL A 69 14.45 18.49 4.22
C VAL A 69 14.50 20.02 4.33
N SER A 70 13.90 20.59 5.38
CA SER A 70 13.95 22.03 5.66
C SER A 70 15.32 22.55 6.16
N ASP A 71 16.34 21.69 6.24
CA ASP A 71 17.70 22.07 6.61
C ASP A 71 18.67 21.95 5.42
N GLY A 72 18.95 23.10 4.80
CA GLY A 72 20.20 23.39 4.09
C GLY A 72 20.59 22.53 2.87
N ARG A 73 20.46 23.13 1.66
CA ARG A 73 21.27 22.86 0.47
C ARG A 73 21.43 21.38 0.07
N ASN A 74 20.56 20.90 -0.83
CA ASN A 74 21.00 20.28 -2.09
C ASN A 74 19.81 19.76 -2.91
N SER A 75 19.61 20.38 -4.07
CA SER A 75 18.96 19.84 -5.26
C SER A 75 19.73 18.66 -5.88
N ILE A 76 20.33 17.80 -5.05
CA ILE A 76 21.08 16.62 -5.51
C ILE A 76 20.16 15.39 -5.43
N GLY A 77 19.42 15.24 -6.53
CA GLY A 77 19.05 13.97 -7.15
C GLY A 77 17.77 13.32 -6.62
N MET A 78 16.80 13.11 -7.52
CA MET A 78 15.69 12.16 -7.35
C MET A 78 16.17 10.81 -6.75
N TYR A 79 17.39 10.40 -7.10
CA TYR A 79 18.05 9.21 -6.54
C TYR A 79 18.22 9.23 -5.01
N LYS A 80 18.46 10.39 -4.39
CA LYS A 80 18.56 10.52 -2.93
C LYS A 80 17.19 10.34 -2.28
N GLN A 81 16.13 10.87 -2.91
CA GLN A 81 14.75 10.71 -2.44
C GLN A 81 14.26 9.26 -2.58
N PHE A 82 14.65 8.58 -3.67
CA PHE A 82 14.38 7.14 -3.86
C PHE A 82 15.07 6.33 -2.77
N LYS A 83 16.38 6.53 -2.57
CA LYS A 83 17.13 5.80 -1.56
C LYS A 83 16.57 6.00 -0.14
N GLN A 84 16.21 7.23 0.22
CA GLN A 84 15.60 7.51 1.53
C GLN A 84 14.25 6.81 1.68
N THR A 85 13.44 6.78 0.63
CA THR A 85 12.14 6.11 0.62
C THR A 85 12.31 4.59 0.78
N ASP A 86 13.25 4.00 0.03
CA ASP A 86 13.59 2.58 0.09
C ASP A 86 14.09 2.18 1.48
N ASP A 87 15.03 2.94 2.05
CA ASP A 87 15.60 2.68 3.38
C ASP A 87 14.50 2.73 4.46
N VAL A 88 13.59 3.71 4.40
CA VAL A 88 12.48 3.83 5.37
C VAL A 88 11.49 2.69 5.25
N ILE A 89 11.10 2.30 4.02
CA ILE A 89 10.17 1.19 3.78
C ILE A 89 10.80 -0.12 4.28
N ALA A 90 12.05 -0.39 3.89
CA ALA A 90 12.75 -1.60 4.28
C ALA A 90 12.90 -1.72 5.81
N HIS A 91 13.35 -0.65 6.47
CA HIS A 91 13.54 -0.65 7.92
C HIS A 91 12.21 -0.90 8.68
N LYS A 92 11.14 -0.19 8.28
CA LYS A 92 9.83 -0.35 8.92
C LYS A 92 9.19 -1.71 8.65
N LEU A 93 9.34 -2.27 7.45
CA LEU A 93 8.86 -3.64 7.17
C LEU A 93 9.58 -4.67 8.04
N VAL A 94 10.91 -4.59 8.16
CA VAL A 94 11.69 -5.49 9.03
C VAL A 94 11.26 -5.37 10.50
N GLN A 95 11.00 -4.14 10.96
CA GLN A 95 10.51 -3.89 12.31
C GLN A 95 9.12 -4.52 12.53
N LEU A 96 8.17 -4.31 11.61
CA LEU A 96 6.82 -4.88 11.70
C LEU A 96 6.81 -6.41 11.63
N LEU A 97 7.67 -7.01 10.81
CA LEU A 97 7.85 -8.46 10.72
C LEU A 97 8.53 -9.06 11.96
N SER A 98 9.30 -8.26 12.71
CA SER A 98 9.90 -8.68 13.97
C SER A 98 8.88 -8.63 15.11
N ASP A 99 8.08 -7.56 15.16
CA ASP A 99 6.99 -7.38 16.11
C ASP A 99 5.90 -8.47 15.96
N SER A 100 5.58 -8.86 14.71
CA SER A 100 4.51 -9.83 14.43
C SER A 100 4.80 -11.26 14.90
N LYS A 101 6.08 -11.63 15.12
CA LYS A 101 6.46 -12.97 15.61
C LYS A 101 6.05 -13.25 17.05
N SER A 102 5.72 -12.21 17.81
CA SER A 102 5.35 -12.34 19.23
C SER A 102 3.85 -12.57 19.46
N VAL A 103 3.04 -12.59 18.40
CA VAL A 103 1.58 -12.66 18.50
C VAL A 103 1.13 -14.12 18.35
N PRO A 104 0.24 -14.63 19.24
CA PRO A 104 -0.28 -15.98 19.14
C PRO A 104 -1.05 -16.19 17.83
N ALA A 105 -0.99 -17.42 17.31
CA ALA A 105 -1.55 -17.87 16.03
C ALA A 105 -3.10 -17.72 15.90
N ASP A 106 -3.77 -17.23 16.94
CA ASP A 106 -5.23 -17.06 17.01
C ASP A 106 -5.73 -15.73 16.39
N ALA A 107 -4.84 -14.81 16.03
CA ALA A 107 -5.18 -13.61 15.25
C ALA A 107 -5.45 -14.00 13.78
N SER A 108 -6.62 -14.59 13.55
CA SER A 108 -7.01 -15.31 12.32
C SER A 108 -7.58 -14.43 11.20
N SER A 109 -7.50 -13.10 11.31
CA SER A 109 -8.03 -12.19 10.29
C SER A 109 -7.00 -11.17 9.86
N SER A 110 -6.96 -10.89 8.55
CA SER A 110 -6.28 -9.71 8.05
C SER A 110 -6.93 -8.44 8.61
N CYS A 111 -6.25 -7.32 8.42
CA CYS A 111 -6.71 -6.01 8.84
C CYS A 111 -6.69 -5.05 7.64
N VAL A 112 -6.92 -5.56 6.43
CA VAL A 112 -6.86 -4.79 5.18
C VAL A 112 -7.88 -3.65 5.19
N ALA A 113 -9.06 -3.88 5.76
CA ALA A 113 -10.08 -2.83 5.86
C ALA A 113 -9.61 -1.61 6.69
N SER A 114 -8.85 -1.85 7.75
CA SER A 114 -8.29 -0.78 8.58
C SER A 114 -7.20 -0.01 7.83
N ALA A 115 -6.35 -0.70 7.07
CA ALA A 115 -5.33 -0.08 6.23
C ALA A 115 -5.96 0.76 5.11
N LEU A 116 -7.02 0.26 4.47
CA LEU A 116 -7.80 1.01 3.48
C LEU A 116 -8.42 2.29 4.08
N SER A 117 -8.95 2.20 5.29
CA SER A 117 -9.52 3.37 5.99
C SER A 117 -8.47 4.45 6.25
N ILE A 118 -7.24 4.06 6.62
CA ILE A 118 -6.10 4.97 6.79
C ILE A 118 -5.68 5.57 5.44
N ALA A 119 -5.61 4.74 4.39
CA ALA A 119 -5.27 5.20 3.04
C ALA A 119 -6.25 6.27 2.53
N LEU A 120 -7.56 6.01 2.66
CA LEU A 120 -8.60 6.97 2.28
C LEU A 120 -8.54 8.25 3.12
N SER A 121 -8.33 8.13 4.44
CA SER A 121 -8.19 9.30 5.31
C SER A 121 -6.98 10.15 4.94
N TYR A 122 -5.87 9.52 4.57
CA TYR A 122 -4.66 10.19 4.10
C TYR A 122 -4.90 10.93 2.77
N ILE A 123 -5.55 10.28 1.80
CA ILE A 123 -5.93 10.90 0.53
C ILE A 123 -6.85 12.10 0.75
N ASN A 124 -7.88 11.94 1.59
CA ASN A 124 -8.82 13.00 1.92
C ASN A 124 -8.11 14.20 2.56
N ARG A 125 -7.13 13.94 3.44
CA ARG A 125 -6.27 14.99 4.01
C ARG A 125 -5.51 15.74 2.92
N ILE A 126 -4.83 15.03 2.00
CA ILE A 126 -4.09 15.67 0.89
C ILE A 126 -5.03 16.47 0.00
N LYS A 127 -6.20 15.95 -0.33
CA LYS A 127 -7.21 16.65 -1.14
C LYS A 127 -7.67 17.94 -0.48
N LYS A 128 -7.77 17.98 0.86
CA LYS A 128 -8.15 19.18 1.62
C LYS A 128 -7.02 20.18 1.81
N THR A 129 -5.78 19.72 1.96
CA THR A 129 -4.62 20.62 2.14
C THR A 129 -4.20 21.29 0.83
N ASN A 130 -4.56 20.72 -0.31
CA ASN A 130 -4.36 21.36 -1.60
C ASN A 130 -5.44 22.41 -1.84
N THR A 131 -5.10 23.66 -1.50
CA THR A 131 -5.95 24.84 -1.70
C THR A 131 -6.05 25.23 -3.19
N ASP A 132 -5.10 24.78 -4.02
CA ASP A 132 -5.05 25.06 -5.46
C ASP A 132 -6.02 24.14 -6.23
N SER A 133 -7.26 24.62 -6.35
CA SER A 133 -8.37 23.97 -7.06
C SER A 133 -8.18 23.88 -8.58
N THR A 134 -7.07 24.39 -9.12
CA THR A 134 -6.75 24.37 -10.57
C THR A 134 -6.14 23.05 -11.03
N ILE A 135 -5.54 22.26 -10.13
CA ILE A 135 -4.91 20.98 -10.46
C ILE A 135 -5.68 19.85 -9.77
N PRO A 136 -6.44 19.03 -10.51
CA PRO A 136 -7.13 17.90 -9.91
C PRO A 136 -6.12 16.89 -9.35
N ILE A 137 -6.43 16.34 -8.18
CA ILE A 137 -5.64 15.29 -7.54
C ILE A 137 -6.24 13.94 -7.92
N GLN A 138 -5.49 13.17 -8.71
CA GLN A 138 -5.86 11.80 -9.01
C GLN A 138 -5.23 10.89 -7.97
N ALA A 139 -6.06 10.18 -7.22
CA ALA A 139 -5.62 9.26 -6.18
C ALA A 139 -5.97 7.82 -6.57
N ARG A 140 -5.00 6.93 -6.43
CA ARG A 140 -5.17 5.49 -6.63
C ARG A 140 -4.60 4.72 -5.45
N ILE A 141 -5.32 3.68 -5.05
CA ILE A 141 -4.88 2.76 -4.01
C ILE A 141 -4.54 1.43 -4.67
N LEU A 142 -3.33 0.90 -4.45
CA LEU A 142 -2.95 -0.45 -4.84
C LEU A 142 -2.89 -1.32 -3.59
N VAL A 143 -3.73 -2.36 -3.53
CA VAL A 143 -3.75 -3.33 -2.44
C VAL A 143 -2.99 -4.57 -2.87
N ILE A 144 -1.92 -4.91 -2.14
CA ILE A 144 -1.22 -6.19 -2.28
C ILE A 144 -1.67 -7.09 -1.14
N SER A 145 -2.51 -8.07 -1.45
CA SER A 145 -3.08 -8.99 -0.47
C SER A 145 -2.50 -10.39 -0.59
N VAL A 146 -2.23 -11.01 0.56
CA VAL A 146 -1.74 -12.40 0.70
C VAL A 146 -2.68 -13.23 1.58
N SER A 147 -3.51 -12.58 2.41
CA SER A 147 -4.40 -13.26 3.36
C SER A 147 -5.63 -13.88 2.68
N PRO A 148 -6.22 -14.93 3.28
CA PRO A 148 -7.57 -15.36 2.92
C PRO A 148 -8.61 -14.31 3.32
N ASP A 149 -9.78 -14.35 2.67
CA ASP A 149 -10.91 -13.49 3.02
C ASP A 149 -11.51 -13.94 4.38
N SER A 150 -11.70 -12.97 5.28
CA SER A 150 -12.43 -13.20 6.53
C SER A 150 -13.82 -12.55 6.47
N PRO A 151 -14.90 -13.26 6.84
CA PRO A 151 -16.25 -12.69 6.87
C PRO A 151 -16.36 -11.45 7.77
N HIS A 152 -15.54 -11.36 8.82
CA HIS A 152 -15.53 -10.22 9.74
C HIS A 152 -15.08 -8.91 9.06
N GLU A 153 -14.30 -8.98 7.98
CA GLU A 153 -13.82 -7.81 7.26
C GLU A 153 -14.78 -7.33 6.18
N TYR A 154 -15.83 -8.09 5.85
CA TYR A 154 -16.74 -7.75 4.76
C TYR A 154 -17.41 -6.37 4.95
N ILE A 155 -18.05 -6.15 6.11
CA ILE A 155 -18.74 -4.87 6.39
C ILE A 155 -17.75 -3.69 6.36
N PRO A 156 -16.59 -3.77 7.05
CA PRO A 156 -15.56 -2.75 6.94
C PRO A 156 -15.08 -2.49 5.50
N ILE A 157 -14.80 -3.53 4.71
CA ILE A 157 -14.36 -3.37 3.31
C ILE A 157 -15.45 -2.68 2.48
N MET A 158 -16.71 -3.08 2.63
CA MET A 158 -17.83 -2.45 1.92
C MET A 158 -17.93 -0.95 2.25
N ASN A 159 -17.75 -0.56 3.52
CA ASN A 159 -17.71 0.85 3.90
C ASN A 159 -16.57 1.60 3.22
N THR A 160 -15.39 0.98 3.09
CA THR A 160 -14.26 1.59 2.36
C THR A 160 -14.53 1.73 0.87
N ILE A 161 -15.25 0.80 0.23
CA ILE A 161 -15.67 0.92 -1.18
C ILE A 161 -16.59 2.13 -1.36
N PHE A 162 -17.58 2.30 -0.49
CA PHE A 162 -18.50 3.44 -0.58
C PHE A 162 -17.78 4.78 -0.37
N ALA A 163 -16.84 4.83 0.57
CA ALA A 163 -16.00 6.00 0.78
C ALA A 163 -15.10 6.29 -0.42
N ALA A 164 -14.45 5.27 -0.98
CA ALA A 164 -13.59 5.40 -2.16
C ALA A 164 -14.37 5.90 -3.38
N LYS A 165 -15.57 5.37 -3.62
CA LYS A 165 -16.46 5.85 -4.70
C LYS A 165 -16.86 7.30 -4.52
N LYS A 166 -17.17 7.70 -3.28
CA LYS A 166 -17.58 9.08 -2.97
C LYS A 166 -16.43 10.06 -3.21
N ASP A 167 -15.21 9.66 -2.87
CA ASP A 167 -14.02 10.49 -3.00
C ASP A 167 -13.33 10.33 -4.37
N ASP A 168 -13.93 9.63 -5.33
CA ASP A 168 -13.37 9.34 -6.67
C ASP A 168 -11.94 8.75 -6.60
N VAL A 169 -11.81 7.66 -5.85
CA VAL A 169 -10.54 6.92 -5.67
C VAL A 169 -10.69 5.52 -6.23
N ILE A 170 -9.79 5.18 -7.16
CA ILE A 170 -9.73 3.84 -7.77
C ILE A 170 -8.92 2.92 -6.85
N ILE A 171 -9.42 1.70 -6.61
CA ILE A 171 -8.73 0.68 -5.83
C ILE A 171 -8.35 -0.48 -6.76
N ASP A 172 -7.06 -0.61 -7.03
CA ASP A 172 -6.47 -1.74 -7.73
C ASP A 172 -6.06 -2.80 -6.71
N VAL A 173 -6.22 -4.08 -7.05
CA VAL A 173 -5.94 -5.20 -6.16
C VAL A 173 -5.04 -6.20 -6.86
N CYS A 174 -3.87 -6.43 -6.28
CA CYS A 174 -2.97 -7.51 -6.63
C CYS A 174 -3.02 -8.57 -5.54
N ARG A 175 -3.50 -9.76 -5.88
CA ARG A 175 -3.51 -10.90 -4.97
C ARG A 175 -2.32 -11.80 -5.25
N LEU A 176 -1.48 -11.99 -4.25
CA LEU A 176 -0.36 -12.91 -4.28
C LEU A 176 -0.80 -14.25 -3.69
N LEU A 177 -0.51 -15.35 -4.37
CA LEU A 177 -0.54 -16.73 -3.84
C LEU A 177 -1.84 -17.09 -3.08
N GLY A 178 -2.79 -17.73 -3.75
CA GLY A 178 -4.00 -18.27 -3.09
C GLY A 178 -5.22 -18.35 -4.00
N SER A 179 -6.34 -18.78 -3.44
CA SER A 179 -7.66 -18.73 -4.09
C SER A 179 -8.11 -17.29 -4.29
N THR A 180 -8.88 -17.03 -5.34
CA THR A 180 -9.44 -15.70 -5.64
C THR A 180 -10.29 -15.19 -4.48
N SER A 181 -9.97 -14.00 -3.96
CA SER A 181 -10.78 -13.31 -2.96
C SER A 181 -12.00 -12.68 -3.61
N LEU A 182 -13.20 -13.10 -3.20
CA LEU A 182 -14.44 -12.52 -3.73
C LEU A 182 -14.60 -11.07 -3.28
N PHE A 183 -14.23 -10.75 -2.04
CA PHE A 183 -14.41 -9.41 -1.49
C PHE A 183 -13.51 -8.38 -2.17
N LEU A 184 -12.21 -8.68 -2.32
CA LEU A 184 -11.30 -7.75 -2.97
C LEU A 184 -11.52 -7.66 -4.49
N SER A 185 -11.98 -8.74 -5.13
CA SER A 185 -12.40 -8.68 -6.54
C SER A 185 -13.59 -7.73 -6.73
N GLN A 186 -14.56 -7.77 -5.80
CA GLN A 186 -15.69 -6.85 -5.77
C GLN A 186 -15.25 -5.41 -5.49
N THR A 187 -14.26 -5.20 -4.63
CA THR A 187 -13.66 -3.88 -4.37
C THR A 187 -13.12 -3.25 -5.65
N ALA A 188 -12.29 -3.98 -6.39
CA ALA A 188 -11.72 -3.49 -7.65
C ALA A 188 -12.82 -3.22 -8.68
N ALA A 189 -13.69 -4.20 -8.94
CA ALA A 189 -14.77 -4.07 -9.91
C ALA A 189 -15.73 -2.91 -9.57
N SER A 190 -16.01 -2.70 -8.28
CA SER A 190 -16.90 -1.62 -7.84
C SER A 190 -16.28 -0.25 -8.07
N THR A 191 -14.99 -0.08 -7.78
CA THR A 191 -14.30 1.22 -7.92
C THR A 191 -13.79 1.48 -9.34
N GLY A 192 -13.98 0.54 -10.27
CA GLY A 192 -13.45 0.62 -11.64
C GLY A 192 -11.95 0.32 -11.72
N GLY A 193 -11.38 -0.28 -10.68
CA GLY A 193 -10.00 -0.72 -10.64
C GLY A 193 -9.80 -2.12 -11.21
N VAL A 194 -8.53 -2.53 -11.27
CA VAL A 194 -8.11 -3.81 -11.83
C VAL A 194 -7.86 -4.82 -10.71
N PHE A 195 -8.39 -6.02 -10.86
CA PHE A 195 -8.05 -7.16 -10.03
C PHE A 195 -7.10 -8.08 -10.80
N VAL A 196 -5.91 -8.32 -10.25
CA VAL A 196 -4.94 -9.26 -10.81
C VAL A 196 -4.57 -10.30 -9.76
N GLN A 197 -4.60 -11.56 -10.17
CA GLN A 197 -4.09 -12.67 -9.37
C GLN A 197 -2.76 -13.13 -9.96
N VAL A 198 -1.73 -13.16 -9.12
CA VAL A 198 -0.38 -13.52 -9.53
C VAL A 198 -0.04 -14.90 -8.98
N SER A 199 0.21 -15.84 -9.88
CA SER A 199 0.64 -17.21 -9.55
C SER A 199 2.14 -17.30 -9.27
N ASP A 200 2.96 -16.53 -9.98
CA ASP A 200 4.42 -16.51 -9.86
C ASP A 200 4.95 -15.11 -9.54
N LEU A 201 5.80 -15.03 -8.52
CA LEU A 201 6.40 -13.78 -8.06
C LEU A 201 7.40 -13.17 -9.04
N ASP A 202 8.01 -13.97 -9.90
CA ASP A 202 8.97 -13.48 -10.88
C ASP A 202 8.28 -12.61 -11.95
N ASN A 203 6.98 -12.82 -12.17
CA ASN A 203 6.15 -11.99 -13.05
C ASN A 203 5.54 -10.77 -12.34
N LEU A 204 5.78 -10.60 -11.04
CA LEU A 204 5.14 -9.53 -10.25
C LEU A 204 5.51 -8.14 -10.78
N VAL A 205 6.76 -7.91 -11.19
CA VAL A 205 7.17 -6.60 -11.74
C VAL A 205 6.46 -6.31 -13.05
N THR A 206 6.33 -7.29 -13.94
CA THR A 206 5.63 -7.14 -15.22
C THR A 206 4.15 -6.87 -15.04
N VAL A 207 3.55 -7.38 -13.96
CA VAL A 207 2.15 -7.11 -13.62
C VAL A 207 1.97 -5.74 -12.97
N LEU A 208 2.98 -5.28 -12.20
CA LEU A 208 2.93 -4.00 -11.51
C LEU A 208 3.26 -2.81 -12.43
N LEU A 209 4.14 -2.97 -13.41
CA LEU A 209 4.52 -1.94 -14.39
C LEU A 209 3.49 -1.82 -15.53
#